data_AF-A0A938UBA0-F1
#
_entry.id   AF-A0A938UBA0-F1
#
_cell.length_a   1.000
_cell.length_b   1.000
_cell.length_c   1.000
_cell.angle_alpha   90.00
_cell.angle_beta   90.00
_cell.angle_gamma   90.00
#
_symmetry.space_group_name_H-M   'P 1'
#
loop_
_entity.id
_entity.type
_entity.pdbx_description
1 polymer ?
#
loop_
_entity_poly.entity_id
_entity_poly.type
_entity_poly.pdbx_seq_one_letter_code
_entity_poly.pdbx_strand_id
1 'polypeptide(L)'
;MKKEQAIDKLQRQIDDIRIPRAIRRFGASFTKWHRDTEVVIREVFDGDQKHIDDFNSVNYGGDEGSLDFASPEIEIEKRLQRKYEEGLEHAESILRSFVDEIKEFWDEEGKIKKKKGVKTPDKVTIPWLLNNVPIHLWLALGGLLASAFLLGIQASRISLIKEIFTLTGK
;
A
#
# COMPACT_ATOMS: atom_id res chain seq x y z
N MET A 1 -15.64 2.57 -17.56
CA MET A 1 -16.99 2.77 -16.95
C MET A 1 -17.08 4.20 -16.43
N LYS A 2 -18.26 4.86 -16.35
CA LYS A 2 -18.33 6.20 -15.71
C LYS A 2 -18.20 6.09 -14.18
N LYS A 3 -17.71 7.15 -13.54
CA LYS A 3 -17.50 7.21 -12.08
C LYS A 3 -18.75 6.87 -11.26
N GLU A 4 -19.87 7.55 -11.53
CA GLU A 4 -21.13 7.31 -10.80
C GLU A 4 -21.60 5.86 -10.95
N GLN A 5 -21.46 5.28 -12.15
CA GLN A 5 -21.85 3.89 -12.40
C GLN A 5 -20.99 2.90 -11.59
N ALA A 6 -19.69 3.15 -11.47
CA ALA A 6 -18.80 2.32 -10.67
C ALA A 6 -19.16 2.38 -9.19
N ILE A 7 -19.40 3.59 -8.66
CA ILE A 7 -19.84 3.81 -7.28
C ILE A 7 -21.16 3.07 -7.02
N ASP A 8 -22.15 3.23 -7.89
CA ASP A 8 -23.46 2.59 -7.74
C ASP A 8 -23.35 1.06 -7.70
N LYS A 9 -22.49 0.47 -8.54
CA LYS A 9 -22.29 -0.99 -8.56
C LYS A 9 -21.70 -1.50 -7.26
N LEU A 10 -20.67 -0.84 -6.73
CA LEU A 10 -20.06 -1.21 -5.45
C LEU A 10 -21.02 -0.95 -4.27
N GLN A 11 -21.78 0.15 -4.31
CA GLN A 11 -22.76 0.47 -3.27
C GLN A 11 -23.86 -0.60 -3.20
N ARG A 12 -24.31 -1.14 -4.33
CA ARG A 12 -25.24 -2.29 -4.33
C ARG A 12 -24.65 -3.52 -3.65
N GLN A 13 -23.37 -3.83 -3.86
CA GLN A 13 -22.73 -4.97 -3.19
C GLN A 13 -22.59 -4.76 -1.68
N ILE A 14 -22.33 -3.51 -1.25
CA ILE A 14 -22.36 -3.11 0.16
C ILE A 14 -23.77 -3.32 0.74
N ASP A 15 -24.81 -2.86 0.05
CA ASP A 15 -26.18 -2.99 0.54
C ASP A 15 -26.65 -4.46 0.57
N ASP A 16 -26.20 -5.27 -0.39
CA ASP A 16 -26.55 -6.69 -0.50
C ASP A 16 -25.87 -7.56 0.57
N ILE A 17 -24.80 -7.09 1.24
CA ILE A 17 -24.11 -7.84 2.31
C ILE A 17 -25.04 -8.17 3.49
N ARG A 18 -26.13 -7.42 3.67
CA ARG A 18 -27.16 -7.70 4.68
C ARG A 18 -27.80 -9.07 4.52
N ILE A 19 -27.85 -9.60 3.29
CA ILE A 19 -28.46 -10.90 2.99
C ILE A 19 -27.61 -12.05 3.56
N PRO A 20 -26.31 -12.19 3.22
CA PRO A 20 -25.48 -13.21 3.86
C PRO A 20 -25.32 -13.00 5.37
N ARG A 21 -25.38 -11.75 5.87
CA ARG A 21 -25.37 -11.45 7.31
C ARG A 21 -26.59 -12.00 8.05
N ALA A 22 -27.77 -12.00 7.43
CA ALA A 22 -29.02 -12.45 8.04
C ALA A 22 -29.29 -13.96 7.92
N ILE A 23 -28.47 -14.69 7.17
CA ILE A 23 -28.69 -16.11 6.81
C ILE A 23 -27.54 -16.95 7.42
N ARG A 24 -27.63 -18.28 7.27
CA ARG A 24 -26.57 -19.23 7.61
C ARG A 24 -25.24 -18.88 6.93
N ARG A 25 -24.17 -18.96 7.72
CA ARG A 25 -22.77 -18.82 7.29
C ARG A 25 -22.42 -19.77 6.17
N PHE A 26 -21.62 -19.29 5.22
CA PHE A 26 -21.16 -20.04 4.05
C PHE A 26 -22.29 -20.71 3.24
N GLY A 27 -23.52 -20.19 3.36
CA GLY A 27 -24.66 -20.66 2.58
C GLY A 27 -24.65 -20.15 1.14
N ALA A 28 -25.63 -20.58 0.35
CA ALA A 28 -25.76 -20.18 -1.04
C ALA A 28 -25.81 -18.65 -1.25
N SER A 29 -26.41 -17.90 -0.31
CA SER A 29 -26.45 -16.44 -0.34
C SER A 29 -25.05 -15.83 -0.22
N PHE A 30 -24.20 -16.34 0.67
CA PHE A 30 -22.81 -15.91 0.82
C PHE A 30 -22.00 -16.19 -0.43
N THR A 31 -22.03 -17.43 -0.94
CA THR A 31 -21.28 -17.79 -2.15
C THR A 31 -21.69 -16.94 -3.35
N LYS A 32 -23.00 -16.70 -3.51
CA LYS A 32 -23.53 -15.84 -4.57
C LYS A 32 -23.03 -14.40 -4.40
N TRP A 33 -23.24 -13.80 -3.23
CA TRP A 33 -22.81 -12.43 -2.96
C TRP A 33 -21.31 -12.24 -3.17
N HIS A 34 -20.49 -13.15 -2.64
CA HIS A 34 -19.03 -13.09 -2.76
C HIS A 34 -18.58 -13.12 -4.23
N ARG A 35 -19.15 -14.05 -5.02
CA ARG A 35 -18.84 -14.17 -6.45
C ARG A 35 -19.33 -12.97 -7.27
N ASP A 36 -20.54 -12.51 -7.01
CA ASP A 36 -21.10 -11.33 -7.69
C ASP A 36 -20.27 -10.08 -7.37
N THR A 37 -19.81 -9.95 -6.12
CA THR A 37 -18.92 -8.86 -5.68
C THR A 37 -17.57 -8.92 -6.40
N GLU A 38 -16.95 -10.10 -6.50
CA GLU A 38 -15.69 -10.28 -7.24
C GLU A 38 -15.83 -9.87 -8.72
N VAL A 39 -16.93 -10.25 -9.36
CA VAL A 39 -17.23 -9.86 -10.75
C VAL A 39 -17.38 -8.35 -10.87
N VAL A 40 -18.09 -7.71 -9.93
CA VAL A 40 -18.24 -6.25 -9.90
C VAL A 40 -16.90 -5.55 -9.71
N ILE A 41 -16.05 -6.01 -8.78
CA ILE A 41 -14.72 -5.44 -8.56
C ILE A 41 -13.89 -5.55 -9.83
N ARG A 42 -13.87 -6.73 -10.46
CA ARG A 42 -13.15 -6.97 -11.73
C ARG A 42 -13.64 -6.03 -12.83
N GLU A 43 -14.95 -5.82 -12.93
CA GLU A 43 -15.52 -4.94 -13.95
C GLU A 43 -15.23 -3.46 -13.67
N VAL A 44 -15.29 -3.03 -12.40
CA VAL A 44 -15.04 -1.64 -12.02
C VAL A 44 -13.57 -1.28 -12.24
N PHE A 45 -12.63 -2.10 -11.76
CA PHE A 45 -11.21 -1.80 -11.81
C PHE A 45 -10.51 -2.37 -13.05
N ASP A 46 -11.25 -2.59 -14.15
CA ASP A 46 -10.74 -3.10 -15.43
C ASP A 46 -9.84 -4.36 -15.29
N GLY A 47 -10.17 -5.22 -14.33
CA GLY A 47 -9.45 -6.45 -14.05
C GLY A 47 -8.20 -6.31 -13.16
N ASP A 48 -8.02 -5.19 -12.45
CA ASP A 48 -6.92 -5.04 -11.49
C ASP A 48 -6.97 -6.16 -10.44
N GLN A 49 -5.94 -7.00 -10.46
CA GLN A 49 -5.81 -8.14 -9.57
C GLN A 49 -5.63 -7.69 -8.11
N LYS A 50 -5.06 -6.49 -7.88
CA LYS A 50 -4.82 -6.00 -6.53
C LYS A 50 -6.12 -5.80 -5.75
N HIS A 51 -7.14 -5.18 -6.34
CA HIS A 51 -8.43 -4.98 -5.67
C HIS A 51 -9.16 -6.29 -5.42
N ILE A 52 -9.01 -7.26 -6.33
CA ILE A 52 -9.57 -8.61 -6.17
C ILE A 52 -8.87 -9.34 -5.00
N ASP A 53 -7.54 -9.27 -4.94
CA ASP A 53 -6.75 -9.90 -3.89
C ASP A 53 -7.01 -9.27 -2.53
N ASP A 54 -7.10 -7.94 -2.45
CA ASP A 54 -7.46 -7.21 -1.24
C ASP A 54 -8.81 -7.71 -0.68
N PHE A 55 -9.84 -7.84 -1.54
CA PHE A 55 -11.14 -8.38 -1.15
C PHE A 55 -11.09 -9.87 -0.74
N ASN A 56 -10.38 -10.71 -1.50
CA ASN A 56 -10.27 -12.15 -1.23
C ASN A 56 -9.41 -12.49 -0.01
N SER A 57 -8.59 -11.55 0.46
CA SER A 57 -7.77 -11.72 1.66
C SER A 57 -8.59 -11.69 2.97
N VAL A 58 -9.87 -11.30 2.90
CA VAL A 58 -10.76 -11.25 4.06
C VAL A 58 -10.98 -12.66 4.61
N ASN A 59 -10.63 -12.86 5.87
CA ASN A 59 -10.92 -14.10 6.56
C ASN A 59 -12.35 -14.10 7.13
N TYR A 60 -13.21 -14.94 6.55
CA TYR A 60 -14.59 -15.15 7.00
C TYR A 60 -14.73 -16.34 7.97
N GLY A 61 -13.65 -17.08 8.22
CA GLY A 61 -13.60 -18.26 9.08
C GLY A 61 -12.63 -18.09 10.26
N GLY A 62 -12.65 -19.05 11.19
CA GLY A 62 -11.56 -19.16 12.16
C GLY A 62 -10.32 -19.78 11.49
N ASP A 63 -9.12 -19.48 11.99
CA ASP A 63 -7.93 -20.25 11.62
C ASP A 63 -8.18 -21.72 11.98
N GLU A 64 -8.09 -22.62 10.97
CA GLU A 64 -8.35 -24.07 11.10
C GLU A 64 -7.55 -24.73 12.25
N GLY A 65 -6.45 -24.12 12.70
CA GLY A 65 -5.62 -24.61 13.80
C GLY A 65 -5.99 -24.16 15.22
N SER A 66 -7.03 -23.34 15.40
CA SER A 66 -7.33 -22.69 16.71
C SER A 66 -8.57 -23.23 17.42
N LEU A 67 -9.22 -24.27 16.87
CA LEU A 67 -10.34 -24.91 17.53
C LEU A 67 -9.84 -25.81 18.66
N ASP A 68 -9.94 -25.30 19.88
CA ASP A 68 -9.82 -26.11 21.09
C ASP A 68 -11.04 -27.04 21.16
N PHE A 69 -10.88 -28.28 20.67
CA PHE A 69 -11.90 -29.32 20.68
C PHE A 69 -12.34 -29.74 22.09
N ALA A 70 -11.69 -29.25 23.16
CA ALA A 70 -12.16 -29.40 24.54
C ALA A 70 -13.31 -28.42 24.89
N SER A 71 -13.58 -27.41 24.05
CA SER A 71 -14.66 -26.45 24.27
C SER A 71 -16.04 -27.04 23.94
N PRO A 72 -17.11 -26.64 24.64
CA PRO A 72 -18.48 -27.02 24.27
C PRO A 72 -18.84 -26.58 22.84
N GLU A 73 -19.58 -27.42 22.12
CA GLU A 73 -20.00 -27.18 20.72
C GLU A 73 -20.68 -25.81 20.52
N ILE A 74 -21.52 -25.39 21.49
CA ILE A 74 -22.20 -24.08 21.47
C ILE A 74 -21.20 -22.91 21.47
N GLU A 75 -20.08 -23.05 22.17
CA GLU A 75 -19.06 -22.01 22.24
C GLU A 75 -18.26 -21.91 20.94
N ILE A 76 -17.96 -23.06 20.34
CA ILE A 76 -17.32 -23.15 19.02
C ILE A 76 -18.21 -22.46 17.97
N GLU A 77 -19.50 -22.78 17.92
CA GLU A 77 -20.42 -22.17 16.95
C GLU A 77 -20.52 -20.65 17.13
N LYS A 78 -20.57 -20.16 18.38
CA LYS A 78 -20.58 -18.70 18.66
C LYS A 78 -19.30 -18.00 18.19
N ARG A 79 -18.13 -18.61 18.40
CA ARG A 79 -16.84 -18.04 17.94
C ARG A 79 -16.78 -18.00 16.42
N LEU A 80 -17.20 -19.07 15.76
CA LEU A 80 -17.25 -19.16 14.32
C LEU A 80 -18.29 -18.19 13.72
N GLN A 81 -19.41 -17.98 14.41
CA GLN A 81 -20.42 -16.98 14.03
C GLN A 81 -19.85 -15.56 14.10
N ARG A 82 -19.18 -15.22 15.20
CA ARG A 82 -18.55 -13.91 15.37
C ARG A 82 -17.49 -13.65 14.30
N LYS A 83 -16.62 -14.64 14.03
CA LYS A 83 -15.57 -14.51 13.00
C LYS A 83 -16.14 -14.26 11.61
N TYR A 84 -17.24 -14.93 11.29
CA TYR A 84 -17.95 -14.70 10.03
C TYR A 84 -18.53 -13.29 9.94
N GLU A 85 -19.16 -12.80 11.00
CA GLU A 85 -19.67 -11.43 11.08
C GLU A 85 -18.54 -10.40 10.96
N GLU A 86 -17.43 -10.58 11.69
CA GLU A 86 -16.22 -9.77 11.59
C GLU A 86 -15.67 -9.76 10.14
N GLY A 87 -15.64 -10.92 9.48
CA GLY A 87 -15.24 -11.04 8.08
C GLY A 87 -16.15 -10.24 7.14
N LEU A 88 -17.48 -10.33 7.31
CA LEU A 88 -18.42 -9.53 6.52
C LEU A 88 -18.24 -8.02 6.79
N GLU A 89 -18.01 -7.59 8.02
CA GLU A 89 -17.72 -6.19 8.36
C GLU A 89 -16.41 -5.71 7.70
N HIS A 90 -15.38 -6.55 7.71
CA HIS A 90 -14.11 -6.24 7.05
C HIS A 90 -14.28 -6.10 5.53
N ALA A 91 -15.00 -7.03 4.90
CA ALA A 91 -15.33 -6.95 3.48
C ALA A 91 -16.11 -5.67 3.13
N GLU A 92 -17.09 -5.30 3.96
CA GLU A 92 -17.82 -4.04 3.81
C GLU A 92 -16.88 -2.82 3.86
N SER A 93 -15.94 -2.80 4.81
CA SER A 93 -14.93 -1.75 4.94
C SER A 93 -14.04 -1.63 3.69
N ILE A 94 -13.60 -2.76 3.12
CA ILE A 94 -12.81 -2.78 1.88
C ILE A 94 -13.61 -2.20 0.71
N LEU A 95 -14.87 -2.63 0.54
CA LEU A 95 -15.73 -2.09 -0.52
C LEU A 95 -15.97 -0.59 -0.37
N ARG A 96 -16.14 -0.09 0.86
CA ARG A 96 -16.25 1.36 1.14
C ARG A 96 -14.97 2.10 0.78
N SER A 97 -13.80 1.53 1.11
CA SER A 97 -12.50 2.07 0.71
C SER A 97 -12.37 2.17 -0.81
N PHE A 98 -12.84 1.16 -1.57
CA PHE A 98 -12.86 1.22 -3.04
C PHE A 98 -13.76 2.33 -3.57
N VAL A 99 -14.94 2.52 -2.97
CA VAL A 99 -15.84 3.63 -3.31
C VAL A 99 -15.15 4.98 -3.06
N ASP A 100 -14.45 5.13 -1.94
CA ASP A 100 -13.74 6.36 -1.59
C ASP A 100 -12.55 6.62 -2.52
N GLU A 101 -11.80 5.56 -2.89
CA GLU A 101 -10.76 5.62 -3.91
C GLU A 101 -11.31 6.17 -5.24
N ILE A 102 -12.45 5.65 -5.71
CA ILE A 102 -13.09 6.13 -6.93
C ILE A 102 -13.54 7.59 -6.77
N LYS A 103 -14.15 7.96 -5.64
CA LYS A 103 -14.58 9.34 -5.38
C LYS A 103 -13.41 10.33 -5.43
N GLU A 104 -12.31 9.98 -4.77
CA GLU A 104 -11.15 10.85 -4.63
C GLU A 104 -10.34 10.92 -5.92
N PHE A 105 -9.99 9.76 -6.47
CA PHE A 105 -8.99 9.64 -7.52
C PHE A 105 -9.56 9.56 -8.93
N TRP A 106 -10.86 9.31 -9.14
CA TRP A 106 -11.41 9.24 -10.50
C TRP A 106 -12.04 10.57 -10.94
N ASP A 107 -11.87 10.88 -12.23
CA ASP A 107 -12.66 11.90 -12.94
C ASP A 107 -14.05 11.37 -13.33
N GLU A 108 -14.91 12.24 -13.86
CA GLU A 108 -16.30 11.88 -14.21
C GLU A 108 -16.40 10.86 -15.35
N GLU A 109 -15.38 10.77 -16.20
CA GLU A 109 -15.29 9.75 -17.25
C GLU A 109 -14.85 8.39 -16.73
N GLY A 110 -14.46 8.31 -15.45
CA GLY A 110 -13.99 7.10 -14.78
C GLY A 110 -12.53 6.78 -15.06
N LYS A 111 -11.71 7.80 -15.31
CA LYS A 111 -10.26 7.67 -15.43
C LYS A 111 -9.60 8.15 -14.14
N ILE A 112 -8.51 7.49 -13.76
CA ILE A 112 -7.70 7.94 -12.62
C ILE A 112 -7.11 9.32 -12.96
N LYS A 113 -7.42 10.31 -12.11
CA LYS A 113 -6.84 11.66 -12.13
C LYS A 113 -5.32 11.50 -12.06
N LYS A 114 -4.66 11.78 -13.17
CA LYS A 114 -3.19 11.93 -13.15
C LYS A 114 -2.89 13.06 -12.19
N LYS A 115 -2.25 12.77 -11.04
CA LYS A 115 -1.65 13.81 -10.20
C LYS A 115 -0.83 14.67 -11.15
N LYS A 116 -1.09 15.99 -11.17
CA LYS A 116 -0.18 16.94 -11.84
C LYS A 116 1.17 16.69 -11.19
N GLY A 117 2.05 15.96 -11.88
CA GLY A 117 3.39 15.70 -11.40
C GLY A 117 3.99 17.05 -11.04
N VAL A 118 4.71 17.11 -9.91
CA VAL A 118 5.64 18.21 -9.65
C VAL A 118 6.37 18.42 -10.97
N LYS A 119 6.21 19.58 -11.60
CA LYS A 119 6.87 19.88 -12.86
C LYS A 119 8.37 19.80 -12.58
N THR A 120 8.98 18.65 -12.84
CA THR A 120 10.42 18.53 -12.85
C THR A 120 10.88 19.45 -13.97
N PRO A 121 11.60 20.53 -13.67
CA PRO A 121 12.02 21.44 -14.72
C PRO A 121 12.89 20.68 -15.71
N ASP A 122 12.68 20.89 -17.01
CA ASP A 122 13.51 20.31 -18.09
C ASP A 122 15.01 20.62 -17.91
N LYS A 123 15.34 21.61 -17.08
CA LYS A 123 16.70 21.94 -16.66
C LYS A 123 16.75 22.08 -15.14
N VAL A 124 17.51 21.21 -14.50
CA VAL A 124 17.95 21.38 -13.10
C VAL A 124 18.92 22.57 -13.05
N THR A 125 18.40 23.75 -12.80
CA THR A 125 19.23 24.95 -12.59
C THR A 125 19.68 25.00 -11.13
N ILE A 126 20.90 25.51 -10.88
CA ILE A 126 21.44 25.67 -9.52
C ILE A 126 20.46 26.40 -8.57
N PRO A 127 19.73 27.46 -9.00
CA PRO A 127 18.73 28.11 -8.14
C PRO A 127 17.55 27.19 -7.78
N TRP A 128 17.14 26.29 -8.67
CA TRP A 128 16.07 25.34 -8.38
C TRP A 128 16.51 24.32 -7.33
N LEU A 129 17.74 23.82 -7.43
CA LEU A 129 18.30 22.83 -6.51
C LEU A 129 18.42 23.41 -5.09
N LEU A 130 18.87 24.66 -4.96
CA LEU A 130 18.99 25.34 -3.66
C LEU A 130 17.63 25.54 -2.97
N ASN A 131 16.56 25.80 -3.74
CA ASN A 131 15.24 26.09 -3.17
C ASN A 131 14.38 24.84 -2.90
N ASN A 132 14.66 23.71 -3.56
CA ASN A 132 13.80 22.52 -3.48
C ASN A 132 14.45 21.33 -2.78
N VAL A 133 15.76 21.37 -2.53
CA VAL A 133 16.46 20.29 -1.82
C VAL A 133 16.56 20.62 -0.33
N PRO A 134 16.14 19.72 0.58
CA PRO A 134 16.18 19.98 2.02
C PRO A 134 17.62 20.11 2.55
N ILE A 135 17.80 20.98 3.55
CA ILE A 135 19.12 21.41 4.06
C ILE A 135 20.01 20.24 4.54
N HIS A 136 19.44 19.15 5.04
CA HIS A 136 20.20 18.00 5.53
C HIS A 136 20.96 17.27 4.40
N LEU A 137 20.42 17.25 3.18
CA LEU A 137 21.13 16.68 2.02
C LEU A 137 22.34 17.54 1.63
N TRP A 138 22.23 18.86 1.75
CA TRP A 138 23.35 19.78 1.56
C TRP A 138 24.42 19.61 2.63
N LEU A 139 24.02 19.43 3.89
CA LEU A 139 24.95 19.15 5.00
C LEU A 139 25.66 17.81 4.81
N ALA A 140 24.96 16.77 4.36
CA ALA A 140 25.55 15.48 4.06
C ALA A 140 26.58 15.57 2.92
N LEU A 141 26.25 16.26 1.83
CA LEU A 141 27.17 16.48 0.70
C LEU A 141 28.39 17.30 1.13
N GLY A 142 28.17 18.39 1.88
CA GLY A 142 29.25 19.22 2.41
C GLY A 142 30.16 18.44 3.37
N GLY A 143 29.58 17.62 4.24
CA GLY A 143 30.33 16.74 5.14
C GLY A 143 31.20 15.73 4.38
N LEU A 144 30.64 15.07 3.36
CA LEU A 144 31.36 14.11 2.53
C LEU A 144 32.54 14.77 1.80
N LEU A 145 32.32 15.95 1.21
CA LEU A 145 33.38 16.72 0.55
C LEU A 145 34.48 17.13 1.53
N ALA A 146 34.12 17.61 2.73
CA ALA A 146 35.08 17.98 3.76
C ALA A 146 35.91 16.78 4.24
N SER A 147 35.28 15.62 4.46
CA SER A 147 35.97 14.39 4.83
C SER A 147 36.95 13.94 3.75
N ALA A 148 36.54 13.93 2.48
CA ALA A 148 37.40 13.58 1.36
C ALA A 148 38.61 14.53 1.24
N PHE A 149 38.38 15.83 1.41
CA PHE A 149 39.44 16.84 1.37
C PHE A 149 40.47 16.66 2.49
N LEU A 150 40.01 16.41 3.73
CA LEU A 150 40.90 16.17 4.87
C LEU A 150 41.74 14.90 4.69
N LEU A 151 41.15 13.83 4.17
CA LEU A 151 41.87 12.61 3.83
C LEU A 151 42.95 12.87 2.77
N GLY A 152 42.64 13.67 1.74
CA GLY A 152 43.61 14.06 0.71
C GLY A 152 44.81 14.84 1.28
N ILE A 153 44.57 15.79 2.19
CA ILE A 153 45.65 16.54 2.87
C ILE A 153 46.55 15.60 3.67
N GLN A 154 45.96 14.66 4.42
CA GLN A 154 46.74 13.71 5.22
C GLN A 154 47.56 12.75 4.33
N ALA A 155 46.98 12.26 3.24
CA ALA A 155 47.68 11.41 2.27
C ALA A 155 48.88 12.12 1.62
N SER A 156 48.74 13.41 1.29
CA SER A 156 49.82 14.25 0.75
C SER A 156 51.03 14.33 1.70
N ARG A 157 50.80 14.42 3.02
CA ARG A 157 51.88 14.48 4.02
C ARG A 157 52.65 13.16 4.17
N ILE A 158 51.98 12.02 3.99
CA ILE A 158 52.59 10.68 4.21
C ILE A 158 53.49 10.25 3.04
N SER A 159 53.16 10.65 1.81
CA SER A 159 53.96 10.30 0.62
C SER A 159 55.30 11.05 0.57
N LEU A 160 55.31 12.34 0.92
CA LEU A 160 56.53 13.17 0.89
C LEU A 160 57.53 12.79 2.00
N ILE A 161 57.06 12.42 3.19
CA ILE A 161 57.94 12.06 4.30
C ILE A 161 58.61 10.70 4.06
N LYS A 162 57.92 9.74 3.43
CA LYS A 162 58.50 8.43 3.12
C LYS A 162 59.64 8.52 2.11
N GLU A 163 59.52 9.32 1.04
CA GLU A 163 60.60 9.49 0.07
C GLU A 163 61.82 10.23 0.64
N ILE A 164 61.62 11.28 1.44
CA ILE A 164 62.72 12.06 2.05
C ILE A 164 63.49 11.21 3.08
N PHE A 165 62.80 10.42 3.90
CA PHE A 165 63.47 9.57 4.90
C PHE A 165 64.20 8.36 4.29
N THR A 166 63.72 7.79 3.19
CA THR A 166 64.44 6.69 2.52
C THR A 166 65.67 7.16 1.74
N LEU A 167 65.73 8.44 1.31
CA LEU A 167 66.88 8.98 0.57
C LEU A 167 68.02 9.49 1.45
N THR A 168 67.81 9.63 2.77
CA THR A 168 68.83 10.15 3.71
C THR A 168 69.50 9.01 4.52
N GLY A 169 69.14 7.75 4.24
CA GLY A 169 69.64 6.56 4.95
C GLY A 169 70.68 5.72 4.20
N LYS A 170 71.36 6.28 3.19
CA LYS A 170 72.51 5.66 2.52
C LYS A 170 73.71 6.57 2.54
#